data_AF-A0A1M4ND11-F1
#
_entry.id   AF-A0A1M4ND11-F1
#
_cell.length_a   1.000
_cell.length_b   1.000
_cell.length_c   1.000
_cell.angle_alpha   90.00
_cell.angle_beta   90.00
_cell.angle_gamma   90.00
#
_symmetry.space_group_name_H-M   'P 1'
#
loop_
_entity.id
_entity.type
_entity.pdbx_description
1 polymer ?
#
loop_
_entity_poly.entity_id
_entity_poly.type
_entity_poly.pdbx_seq_one_letter_code
_entity_poly.pdbx_strand_id
1 'polypeptide(L)'
;MDFSSIVLMERDKESGMLTKEVGSYKVEEGAEYITRAFCEEGIVHITFDTGRDVEDWEYSAIYDNFSEENFKKHGFEITFDEDEYNPTWLVKFKFIDDYSEMESKISLLCTLIRSELESTFKAIEGKEEEYKEEI
;
A
#
# COMPACT_ATOMS: atom_id res chain seq x y z
N MET A 1 -22.15 0.83 6.10
CA MET A 1 -20.90 0.05 6.05
C MET A 1 -20.50 0.11 4.61
N ASP A 2 -19.59 1.02 4.33
CA ASP A 2 -19.18 1.42 2.99
C ASP A 2 -17.99 0.53 2.64
N PHE A 3 -18.23 -0.44 1.75
CA PHE A 3 -17.17 -1.32 1.27
C PHE A 3 -16.47 -0.63 0.12
N SER A 4 -15.15 -0.63 0.14
CA SER A 4 -14.36 -0.21 -1.02
C SER A 4 -14.12 -1.41 -1.93
N SER A 5 -13.86 -1.14 -3.21
CA SER A 5 -13.53 -2.19 -4.17
C SER A 5 -12.21 -1.85 -4.83
N ILE A 6 -11.24 -2.76 -4.73
CA ILE A 6 -9.97 -2.65 -5.42
C ILE A 6 -10.14 -3.26 -6.81
N VAL A 7 -9.99 -2.41 -7.82
CA VAL A 7 -10.05 -2.81 -9.23
C VAL A 7 -8.64 -3.09 -9.72
N LEU A 8 -8.35 -4.35 -10.08
CA LEU A 8 -7.09 -4.73 -10.68
C LEU A 8 -7.18 -4.61 -12.19
N MET A 9 -6.36 -3.76 -12.77
CA MET A 9 -6.24 -3.63 -14.23
C MET A 9 -5.01 -4.39 -14.74
N GLU A 10 -5.16 -5.09 -15.85
CA GLU A 10 -4.05 -5.71 -16.58
C GLU A 10 -3.23 -4.61 -17.22
N ARG A 11 -1.91 -4.66 -17.04
CA ARG A 11 -0.95 -3.77 -17.66
C ARG A 11 -0.18 -4.53 -18.72
N ASP A 12 -0.18 -4.00 -19.93
CA ASP A 12 0.64 -4.51 -21.01
C ASP A 12 2.09 -4.10 -20.79
N LYS A 13 3.01 -5.07 -20.76
CA LYS A 13 4.44 -4.80 -20.54
C LYS A 13 5.09 -4.07 -21.72
N GLU A 14 4.63 -4.34 -22.94
CA GLU A 14 5.23 -3.78 -24.16
C GLU A 14 4.88 -2.30 -24.32
N SER A 15 3.62 -1.94 -24.06
CA SER A 15 3.09 -0.59 -24.21
C SER A 15 3.03 0.19 -22.88
N GLY A 16 3.12 -0.48 -21.73
CA GLY A 16 2.97 0.12 -20.40
C GLY A 16 1.55 0.58 -20.06
N MET A 17 0.58 0.34 -20.94
CA MET A 17 -0.81 0.80 -20.82
C MET A 17 -1.68 -0.19 -20.05
N LEU A 18 -2.65 0.34 -19.30
CA LEU A 18 -3.71 -0.46 -18.68
C LEU A 18 -4.68 -0.91 -19.79
N THR A 19 -4.85 -2.21 -19.97
CA THR A 19 -5.60 -2.80 -21.09
C THR A 19 -7.03 -3.13 -20.71
N LYS A 20 -7.22 -3.93 -19.66
CA LYS A 20 -8.53 -4.44 -19.25
C LYS A 20 -8.61 -4.67 -17.73
N GLU A 21 -9.82 -4.69 -17.20
CA GLU A 21 -10.05 -5.13 -15.82
C GLU A 21 -9.80 -6.65 -15.71
N VAL A 22 -8.96 -7.06 -14.77
CA VAL A 22 -8.69 -8.47 -14.40
C VAL A 22 -9.73 -8.94 -13.39
N GLY A 23 -10.07 -8.08 -12.45
CA GLY A 23 -11.09 -8.36 -11.44
C GLY A 23 -11.27 -7.20 -10.48
N SER A 24 -12.37 -7.26 -9.74
CA SER A 24 -12.73 -6.30 -8.69
C SER A 24 -12.96 -7.06 -7.40
N TYR A 25 -12.27 -6.63 -6.35
CA TYR A 25 -12.22 -7.32 -5.05
C TYR A 25 -12.73 -6.41 -3.97
N LYS A 26 -13.68 -6.91 -3.17
CA LYS A 26 -14.26 -6.12 -2.10
C LYS A 26 -13.33 -6.17 -0.90
N VAL A 27 -13.11 -5.00 -0.31
CA VAL A 27 -12.33 -4.86 0.92
C VAL A 27 -13.10 -4.01 1.91
N GLU A 28 -13.02 -4.40 3.17
CA GLU A 28 -13.73 -3.73 4.25
C GLU A 28 -13.03 -2.43 4.65
N GLU A 29 -11.70 -2.43 4.72
CA GLU A 29 -10.91 -1.33 5.29
C GLU A 29 -9.54 -1.22 4.59
N GLY A 30 -8.94 -0.03 4.58
CA GLY A 30 -7.58 0.20 4.08
C GLY A 30 -7.44 0.43 2.57
N ALA A 31 -8.54 0.36 1.81
CA ALA A 31 -8.56 0.74 0.40
C ALA A 31 -8.25 2.22 0.15
N GLU A 32 -8.56 3.09 1.11
CA GLU A 32 -8.37 4.53 1.00
C GLU A 32 -6.90 4.94 0.82
N TYR A 33 -5.98 4.09 1.28
CA TYR A 33 -4.54 4.28 1.12
C TYR A 33 -4.02 3.80 -0.25
N ILE A 34 -4.79 2.98 -0.97
CA ILE A 34 -4.37 2.42 -2.26
C ILE A 34 -4.52 3.49 -3.34
N THR A 35 -3.40 3.89 -3.94
CA THR A 35 -3.38 4.84 -5.06
C THR A 35 -3.44 4.16 -6.40
N ARG A 36 -2.83 2.97 -6.51
CA ARG A 36 -2.70 2.27 -7.78
C ARG A 36 -2.70 0.76 -7.58
N ALA A 37 -3.44 0.05 -8.43
CA ALA A 37 -3.44 -1.41 -8.46
C ALA A 37 -3.46 -1.91 -9.91
N PHE A 38 -2.47 -2.70 -10.29
CA PHE A 38 -2.41 -3.32 -11.62
C PHE A 38 -1.73 -4.68 -11.58
N CYS A 39 -1.99 -5.52 -12.58
CA CYS A 39 -1.36 -6.82 -12.77
C CYS A 39 -0.55 -6.81 -14.07
N GLU A 40 0.73 -7.12 -14.00
CA GLU A 40 1.66 -7.19 -15.14
C GLU A 40 2.30 -8.59 -15.16
N GLU A 41 2.13 -9.34 -16.26
CA GLU A 41 2.67 -10.70 -16.42
C GLU A 41 2.35 -11.68 -15.25
N GLY A 42 1.17 -11.52 -14.61
CA GLY A 42 0.79 -12.36 -13.46
C GLY A 42 1.42 -11.94 -12.14
N ILE A 43 2.05 -10.77 -12.07
CA ILE A 43 2.48 -10.11 -10.84
C ILE A 43 1.55 -8.94 -10.57
N VAL A 44 0.96 -8.92 -9.38
CA VAL A 44 0.16 -7.80 -8.91
C VAL A 44 1.06 -6.76 -8.26
N HIS A 45 0.90 -5.53 -8.71
CA HIS A 45 1.55 -4.33 -8.21
C HIS A 45 0.49 -3.44 -7.57
N ILE A 46 0.64 -3.19 -6.29
CA ILE A 46 -0.22 -2.29 -5.51
C ILE A 46 0.66 -1.22 -4.92
N THR A 47 0.37 0.03 -5.24
CA THR A 47 0.99 1.21 -4.65
C THR A 47 0.03 1.81 -3.65
N PHE A 48 0.56 2.18 -2.49
CA PHE A 48 -0.20 2.86 -1.45
C PHE A 48 0.64 3.94 -0.77
N ASP A 49 -0.02 4.95 -0.24
CA ASP A 49 0.58 6.04 0.51
C ASP A 49 -0.17 6.29 1.82
N THR A 50 0.18 7.38 2.51
CA THR A 50 -0.43 7.82 3.76
C THR A 50 -1.90 8.25 3.65
N GLY A 51 -2.45 8.37 2.43
CA GLY A 51 -3.82 8.80 2.14
C GLY A 51 -4.04 10.31 2.37
N ARG A 52 -2.97 11.03 2.72
CA ARG A 52 -2.94 12.46 3.00
C ARG A 52 -1.53 12.97 2.77
N ASP A 53 -1.43 14.26 2.45
CA ASP A 53 -0.15 14.95 2.48
C ASP A 53 0.36 15.04 3.92
N VAL A 54 1.63 14.65 4.08
CA VAL A 54 2.32 14.69 5.38
C VAL A 54 3.40 15.77 5.36
N GLU A 55 3.73 16.33 6.52
CA GLU A 55 4.85 17.27 6.64
C GLU A 55 6.21 16.52 6.57
N ASP A 56 7.31 17.23 6.31
CA ASP A 56 8.68 16.64 6.26
C ASP A 56 9.04 15.84 7.52
N TRP A 57 8.61 16.32 8.69
CA TRP A 57 8.85 15.65 9.96
C TRP A 57 8.04 14.34 10.07
N GLU A 58 6.80 14.34 9.59
CA GLU A 58 5.96 13.14 9.54
C GLU A 58 6.54 12.14 8.54
N TYR A 59 7.02 12.59 7.37
CA TYR A 59 7.66 11.72 6.40
C TYR A 59 8.81 10.93 7.04
N SER A 60 9.72 11.64 7.72
CA SER A 60 10.88 11.04 8.38
C SER A 60 10.48 10.11 9.52
N ALA A 61 9.50 10.52 10.33
CA ALA A 61 9.02 9.74 11.46
C ALA A 61 8.29 8.46 11.00
N ILE A 62 7.47 8.56 9.95
CA ILE A 62 6.76 7.43 9.36
C ILE A 62 7.76 6.44 8.78
N TYR A 63 8.75 6.91 8.01
CA TYR A 63 9.79 6.06 7.45
C TYR A 63 10.55 5.27 8.54
N ASP A 64 10.86 5.91 9.67
CA ASP A 64 11.56 5.26 10.79
C ASP A 64 10.68 4.26 11.58
N ASN A 65 9.37 4.53 11.69
CA ASN A 65 8.47 3.73 12.53
C ASN A 65 7.66 2.69 11.73
N PHE A 66 7.57 2.79 10.40
CA PHE A 66 6.78 1.89 9.56
C PHE A 66 7.45 0.52 9.38
N SER A 67 6.74 -0.57 9.72
CA SER A 67 7.29 -1.92 9.63
C SER A 67 6.90 -2.66 8.35
N GLU A 68 7.86 -2.81 7.45
CA GLU A 68 7.73 -3.63 6.24
C GLU A 68 7.77 -5.16 6.53
N GLU A 69 8.23 -5.57 7.71
CA GLU A 69 8.43 -6.99 8.03
C GLU A 69 7.13 -7.78 8.02
N ASN A 70 6.01 -7.16 8.41
CA ASN A 70 4.72 -7.83 8.48
C ASN A 70 4.23 -8.25 7.09
N PHE A 71 4.48 -7.42 6.08
CA PHE A 71 4.20 -7.72 4.67
C PHE A 71 5.03 -8.89 4.17
N LYS A 72 6.36 -8.84 4.41
CA LYS A 72 7.30 -9.90 4.02
C LYS A 72 6.94 -11.24 4.65
N LYS A 73 6.51 -11.26 5.92
CA LYS A 73 6.02 -12.47 6.63
C LYS A 73 4.80 -13.11 5.96
N HIS A 74 3.92 -12.30 5.38
CA HIS A 74 2.74 -12.79 4.65
C HIS A 74 3.02 -13.09 3.17
N GLY A 75 4.28 -13.02 2.74
CA GLY A 75 4.71 -13.33 1.37
C GLY A 75 4.48 -12.20 0.37
N PHE A 76 4.34 -10.97 0.85
CA PHE A 76 4.30 -9.77 0.02
C PHE A 76 5.71 -9.17 -0.10
N GLU A 77 6.07 -8.74 -1.30
CA GLU A 77 7.32 -8.01 -1.55
C GLU A 77 7.01 -6.51 -1.49
N ILE A 78 7.35 -5.87 -0.38
CA ILE A 78 7.17 -4.42 -0.18
C ILE A 78 8.51 -3.71 -0.38
N THR A 79 8.45 -2.56 -1.06
CA THR A 79 9.57 -1.64 -1.27
C THR A 79 9.10 -0.21 -1.07
N PHE A 80 9.87 0.59 -0.34
CA PHE A 80 9.65 2.02 -0.20
C PHE A 80 10.05 2.78 -1.47
N ASP A 81 9.25 3.77 -1.84
CA ASP A 81 9.51 4.70 -2.95
C ASP A 81 9.95 6.05 -2.38
N GLU A 82 11.25 6.32 -2.46
CA GLU A 82 11.88 7.54 -1.93
C GLU A 82 11.78 8.75 -2.87
N ASP A 83 11.32 8.53 -4.10
CA ASP A 83 11.15 9.60 -5.11
C ASP A 83 9.82 10.35 -4.93
N GLU A 84 8.86 9.76 -4.21
CA GLU A 84 7.54 10.35 -3.96
C GLU A 84 7.58 11.36 -2.79
N TYR A 85 6.79 12.43 -2.92
CA TYR A 85 6.70 13.49 -1.91
C TYR A 85 6.14 12.98 -0.57
N ASN A 86 5.15 12.10 -0.63
CA ASN A 86 4.57 11.45 0.54
C ASN A 86 5.17 10.03 0.70
N PRO A 87 5.25 9.49 1.93
CA PRO A 87 5.71 8.13 2.16
C PRO A 87 4.86 7.15 1.36
N THR A 88 5.50 6.52 0.36
CA THR A 88 4.83 5.67 -0.61
C THR A 88 5.52 4.32 -0.63
N TRP A 89 4.72 3.26 -0.71
CA TRP A 89 5.23 1.90 -0.81
C TRP A 89 4.62 1.19 -2.01
N LEU A 90 5.45 0.38 -2.65
CA LEU A 90 5.08 -0.52 -3.72
C LEU A 90 5.11 -1.95 -3.20
N VAL A 91 3.97 -2.63 -3.30
CA VAL A 91 3.80 -4.02 -2.94
C VAL A 91 3.62 -4.87 -4.18
N LYS A 92 4.39 -5.95 -4.26
CA LYS A 92 4.34 -6.93 -5.33
C LYS A 92 4.06 -8.32 -4.78
N PHE A 93 3.20 -9.06 -5.47
CA PHE A 93 2.94 -10.46 -5.17
C PHE A 93 2.40 -11.18 -6.40
N LYS A 94 2.46 -12.51 -6.41
CA LYS A 94 1.93 -13.30 -7.53
C LYS A 94 0.41 -13.22 -7.56
N PHE A 95 -0.14 -13.01 -8.75
CA PHE A 95 -1.57 -13.10 -8.99
C PHE A 95 -2.06 -14.53 -8.74
N ILE A 96 -3.24 -14.64 -8.13
CA ILE A 96 -3.89 -15.91 -7.81
C ILE A 96 -5.14 -16.02 -8.69
N ASP A 97 -5.22 -17.10 -9.48
CA ASP A 97 -6.35 -17.34 -10.40
C ASP A 97 -7.66 -17.61 -9.66
N ASP A 98 -7.58 -18.17 -8.45
CA ASP A 98 -8.73 -18.34 -7.58
C ASP A 98 -9.19 -17.01 -6.99
N TYR A 99 -10.40 -16.58 -7.37
CA TYR A 99 -10.99 -15.32 -6.94
C TYR A 99 -11.10 -15.20 -5.41
N SER A 100 -11.46 -16.28 -4.71
CA SER A 100 -11.65 -16.25 -3.26
C SER A 100 -10.32 -16.11 -2.52
N GLU A 101 -9.28 -16.80 -2.99
CA GLU A 101 -7.92 -16.64 -2.45
C GLU A 101 -7.37 -15.25 -2.76
N MET A 102 -7.57 -14.75 -3.98
CA MET A 102 -7.12 -13.42 -4.37
C MET A 102 -7.80 -12.31 -3.57
N GLU A 103 -9.13 -12.40 -3.39
CA GLU A 103 -9.88 -11.48 -2.54
C GLU A 103 -9.37 -11.49 -1.10
N SER A 104 -9.16 -12.68 -0.54
CA SER A 104 -8.61 -12.84 0.81
C SER A 104 -7.20 -12.23 0.93
N LYS A 105 -6.38 -12.38 -0.11
CA LYS A 105 -5.02 -11.85 -0.16
C LYS A 105 -5.00 -10.33 -0.22
N ILE A 106 -5.82 -9.73 -1.07
CA ILE A 106 -5.96 -8.26 -1.19
C ILE A 106 -6.56 -7.69 0.09
N SER A 107 -7.61 -8.31 0.63
CA SER A 107 -8.20 -7.85 1.88
C SER A 107 -7.20 -7.89 3.03
N LEU A 108 -6.42 -8.98 3.14
CA LEU A 108 -5.34 -9.07 4.12
C LEU A 108 -4.32 -7.94 3.93
N LEU A 109 -3.90 -7.68 2.68
CA LEU A 109 -2.97 -6.60 2.38
C LEU A 109 -3.52 -5.24 2.83
N CYS A 110 -4.76 -4.90 2.48
CA CYS A 110 -5.38 -3.64 2.88
C CYS A 110 -5.50 -3.51 4.41
N THR A 111 -5.85 -4.59 5.10
CA THR A 111 -5.86 -4.62 6.58
C THR A 111 -4.47 -4.38 7.16
N LEU A 112 -3.43 -5.00 6.59
CA LEU A 112 -2.04 -4.78 7.02
C LEU A 112 -1.61 -3.33 6.80
N ILE A 113 -1.85 -2.76 5.61
CA ILE A 113 -1.53 -1.36 5.29
C ILE A 113 -2.12 -0.43 6.33
N ARG A 114 -3.44 -0.54 6.55
CA ARG A 114 -4.13 0.31 7.52
C ARG A 114 -3.59 0.11 8.93
N SER A 115 -3.44 -1.13 9.38
CA SER A 115 -2.97 -1.41 10.74
C SER A 115 -1.55 -0.87 10.98
N GLU A 116 -0.64 -1.05 10.03
CA GLU A 116 0.73 -0.55 10.14
C GLU A 116 0.78 0.98 10.08
N LEU A 117 0.05 1.61 9.15
CA LEU A 117 -0.04 3.07 9.06
C LEU A 117 -0.67 3.68 10.32
N GLU A 118 -1.81 3.17 10.81
CA GLU A 118 -2.44 3.64 12.03
C GLU A 118 -1.52 3.49 13.25
N SER A 119 -0.79 2.37 13.34
CA SER A 119 0.17 2.14 14.42
C SER A 119 1.35 3.11 14.32
N THR A 120 1.81 3.39 13.10
CA THR A 120 2.88 4.35 12.82
C THR A 120 2.44 5.76 13.16
N PHE A 121 1.27 6.21 12.69
CA PHE A 121 0.71 7.52 13.04
C PHE A 121 0.55 7.72 14.54
N LYS A 122 0.10 6.68 15.27
CA LYS A 122 0.04 6.72 16.75
C LYS A 122 1.42 6.74 17.40
N ALA A 123 2.42 6.08 16.80
CA ALA A 123 3.77 6.04 17.33
C ALA A 123 4.52 7.37 17.14
N ILE A 124 4.19 8.13 16.09
CA ILE A 124 4.76 9.45 15.82
C ILE A 124 3.94 10.60 16.44
N GLU A 125 2.70 10.33 16.86
CA GLU A 125 1.84 11.31 17.52
C GLU A 125 2.52 11.85 18.79
N GLY A 126 2.81 13.15 18.81
CA GLY A 126 3.53 13.80 19.91
C GLY A 126 5.06 13.71 19.83
N LYS A 127 5.63 13.08 18.79
CA LYS A 127 7.07 13.11 18.49
C LYS A 127 7.48 14.27 17.58
N GLU A 128 6.56 15.17 17.24
CA GLU A 128 6.80 16.29 16.33
C GLU A 128 8.06 17.10 16.72
N GLU A 129 8.25 17.40 18.00
CA GLU A 129 9.42 18.15 18.49
C GLU A 129 10.74 17.38 18.24
N GLU A 130 10.76 16.06 18.38
CA GLU A 130 11.96 15.23 18.15
C GLU A 130 12.46 15.27 16.71
N TYR A 131 11.54 15.41 15.75
CA TYR A 131 11.86 15.46 14.31
C TYR A 131 11.93 16.90 13.76
N LYS A 132 11.38 17.90 14.46
CA LYS A 132 11.49 19.33 14.09
C LYS A 132 12.71 20.03 14.70
N GLU A 133 13.30 19.52 15.79
CA GLU A 133 14.45 20.14 16.46
C GLU A 133 15.83 19.90 15.78
N GLU A 134 15.90 19.13 14.68
CA GLU A 134 17.13 19.02 13.86
C GLU A 134 17.29 20.16 12.83
N ILE A 135 17.11 21.43 13.25
CA ILE A 135 17.42 22.63 12.43
C ILE A 135 18.36 23.59 13.17
#